data_AF-A0A1S6H1Y4-F1
#
_entry.id   AF-A0A1S6H1Y4-F1
#
_cell.length_a   1.000
_cell.length_b   1.000
_cell.length_c   1.000
_cell.angle_alpha   90.00
_cell.angle_beta   90.00
_cell.angle_gamma   90.00
#
_symmetry.space_group_name_H-M   'P 1'
#
loop_
_entity.id
_entity.type
_entity.pdbx_description
1 polymer ?
#
loop_
_entity_poly.entity_id
_entity_poly.type
_entity_poly.pdbx_seq_one_letter_code
_entity_poly.pdbx_strand_id
1 'polypeptide(L)'
;MKKLLIIGCGRSGTAFSSALFQGLSLDIPHEKVGKDGISSWYETIKDKEELINNYSFILHQVRDPLKVIASTQTLSEESWKYISDYIPIELGEDIILRCAKYWYYWNLIAEKKAHMTLKVEEIFKMLPEICKNLDIEFKNLEFLQKESINTRNGRFQPVTWEDIKKKDKGMHDLCLKLAKRYGYHY
;
A
#
# COMPACT_ATOMS: atom_id res chain seq x y z
N MET A 1 6.66 -22.44 -3.54
CA MET A 1 6.75 -20.97 -3.62
C MET A 1 5.41 -20.43 -4.11
N LYS A 2 4.86 -19.40 -3.48
CA LYS A 2 3.62 -18.73 -3.91
C LYS A 2 3.96 -17.72 -5.02
N LYS A 3 2.98 -17.32 -5.82
CA LYS A 3 3.22 -16.46 -6.98
C LYS A 3 3.46 -15.00 -6.58
N LEU A 4 2.55 -14.42 -5.80
CA LEU A 4 2.51 -12.97 -5.59
C LEU A 4 2.32 -12.60 -4.11
N LEU A 5 3.15 -11.69 -3.64
CA LEU A 5 2.94 -10.93 -2.42
C LEU A 5 2.68 -9.47 -2.76
N ILE A 6 1.60 -8.89 -2.25
CA ILE A 6 1.34 -7.44 -2.34
C ILE A 6 1.57 -6.82 -0.97
N ILE A 7 2.53 -5.91 -0.89
CA ILE A 7 2.91 -5.15 0.32
C ILE A 7 2.79 -3.66 0.07
N GLY A 8 2.86 -2.87 1.15
CA GLY A 8 2.78 -1.41 1.10
C GLY A 8 2.19 -0.86 2.37
N CYS A 9 1.97 0.46 2.40
CA CYS A 9 1.24 1.10 3.48
C CYS A 9 -0.23 0.62 3.49
N GLY A 10 -0.76 0.32 4.68
CA GLY A 10 -2.19 0.06 4.84
C GLY A 10 -3.03 1.21 4.29
N ARG A 11 -4.26 0.90 3.86
CA ARG A 11 -5.19 1.84 3.19
C ARG A 11 -4.84 2.25 1.76
N SER A 12 -3.79 1.67 1.16
CA SER A 12 -3.40 1.90 -0.25
C SER A 12 -4.24 1.13 -1.29
N GLY A 13 -5.35 0.50 -0.90
CA GLY A 13 -6.24 -0.24 -1.82
C GLY A 13 -5.89 -1.72 -1.99
N THR A 14 -5.24 -2.34 -1.00
CA THR A 14 -4.83 -3.76 -1.02
C THR A 14 -6.00 -4.73 -1.20
N ALA A 15 -7.17 -4.42 -0.65
CA ALA A 15 -8.39 -5.21 -0.83
C ALA A 15 -8.91 -5.16 -2.28
N PHE A 16 -8.85 -4.00 -2.92
CA PHE A 16 -9.20 -3.85 -4.33
C PHE A 16 -8.28 -4.69 -5.23
N SER A 17 -6.96 -4.62 -4.99
CA SER A 17 -6.01 -5.46 -5.72
C SER A 17 -6.25 -6.95 -5.49
N SER A 18 -6.62 -7.36 -4.28
CA SER A 18 -6.99 -8.75 -3.98
C SER A 18 -8.16 -9.21 -4.86
N ALA A 19 -9.23 -8.42 -4.94
CA ALA A 19 -10.39 -8.70 -5.79
C ALA A 19 -10.00 -8.75 -7.29
N LEU A 20 -9.14 -7.82 -7.72
CA LEU A 20 -8.65 -7.77 -9.10
C LEU A 20 -7.87 -9.03 -9.49
N PHE A 21 -6.91 -9.45 -8.66
CA PHE A 21 -6.11 -10.66 -8.94
C PHE A 21 -6.95 -11.95 -8.80
N GLN A 22 -7.97 -11.97 -7.95
CA GLN A 22 -8.97 -13.05 -7.95
C GLN A 22 -9.77 -13.09 -9.26
N GLY A 23 -10.08 -11.93 -9.86
CA GLY A 23 -10.61 -11.84 -11.22
C GLY A 23 -9.68 -12.43 -12.28
N LEU A 24 -8.36 -12.43 -12.05
CA LEU A 24 -7.35 -13.13 -12.86
C LEU A 24 -7.19 -14.61 -12.48
N SER A 25 -8.12 -15.17 -11.71
CA SER A 25 -8.09 -16.58 -11.27
C SER A 25 -6.92 -16.90 -10.33
N LEU A 26 -6.38 -15.91 -9.61
CA LEU A 26 -5.38 -16.12 -8.55
C LEU A 26 -6.03 -16.13 -7.16
N ASP A 27 -5.68 -17.12 -6.34
CA ASP A 27 -6.08 -17.17 -4.93
C ASP A 27 -5.15 -16.28 -4.08
N ILE A 28 -5.45 -14.98 -4.07
CA ILE A 28 -4.73 -13.93 -3.34
C ILE A 28 -5.74 -13.16 -2.48
N PRO A 29 -6.04 -13.63 -1.25
CA PRO A 29 -6.94 -12.94 -0.35
C PRO A 29 -6.29 -11.71 0.28
N HIS A 30 -7.14 -10.80 0.77
CA HIS A 30 -6.72 -9.68 1.61
C HIS A 30 -6.46 -10.16 3.05
N GLU A 31 -5.24 -9.95 3.55
CA GLU A 31 -4.80 -10.26 4.93
C GLU A 31 -4.99 -11.73 5.34
N LYS A 32 -5.18 -12.64 4.38
CA LYS A 32 -5.17 -14.10 4.57
C LYS A 32 -4.35 -14.74 3.48
N VAL A 33 -3.59 -15.77 3.84
CA VAL A 33 -2.73 -16.49 2.90
C VAL A 33 -3.58 -17.42 2.03
N GLY A 34 -3.56 -17.19 0.72
CA GLY A 34 -4.15 -18.08 -0.29
C GLY A 34 -3.10 -18.98 -0.93
N LYS A 35 -3.54 -19.80 -1.90
CA LYS A 35 -2.68 -20.72 -2.67
C LYS A 35 -1.65 -19.98 -3.51
N ASP A 36 -2.06 -18.87 -4.13
CA ASP A 36 -1.19 -18.09 -5.04
C ASP A 36 -0.50 -16.93 -4.35
N GLY A 37 -0.97 -16.48 -3.18
CA GLY A 37 -0.40 -15.30 -2.56
C GLY A 37 -1.18 -14.71 -1.39
N ILE A 38 -0.80 -13.48 -1.04
CA ILE A 38 -1.49 -12.63 -0.07
C ILE A 38 -1.31 -11.16 -0.43
N SER A 39 -2.30 -10.35 -0.10
CA SER A 39 -2.20 -8.89 -0.07
C SER A 39 -2.32 -8.41 1.37
N SER A 40 -1.24 -7.91 1.96
CA SER A 40 -1.22 -7.58 3.39
C SER A 40 -0.13 -6.57 3.73
N TRP A 41 -0.50 -5.52 4.46
CA TRP A 41 0.45 -4.54 4.97
C TRP A 41 1.27 -5.07 6.15
N TYR A 42 0.81 -6.13 6.84
CA TYR A 42 1.55 -6.80 7.90
C TYR A 42 2.80 -7.50 7.36
N GLU A 43 2.75 -8.03 6.13
CA GLU A 43 3.88 -8.72 5.52
C GLU A 43 5.04 -7.75 5.20
N THR A 44 4.78 -6.43 5.16
CA THR A 44 5.81 -5.41 4.92
C THR A 44 6.93 -5.46 5.96
N ILE A 45 6.69 -5.88 7.21
CA ILE A 45 7.73 -5.88 8.24
C ILE A 45 8.60 -7.13 8.26
N LYS A 46 8.17 -8.22 7.61
CA LYS A 46 8.89 -9.50 7.61
C LYS A 46 10.24 -9.43 6.90
N ASP A 47 11.16 -10.31 7.26
CA ASP A 47 12.50 -10.32 6.67
C ASP A 47 12.45 -10.55 5.16
N LYS A 48 13.28 -9.79 4.43
CA LYS A 48 13.30 -9.88 2.95
C LYS A 48 13.61 -11.30 2.48
N GLU A 49 14.54 -11.99 3.16
CA GLU A 49 14.89 -13.38 2.88
C GLU A 49 13.70 -14.32 3.06
N GLU A 50 12.91 -14.15 4.13
CA GLU A 50 11.67 -14.91 4.33
C GLU A 50 10.71 -14.68 3.16
N LEU A 51 10.54 -13.43 2.71
CA LEU A 51 9.61 -13.10 1.64
C LEU A 51 10.05 -13.70 0.30
N ILE A 52 11.31 -13.55 -0.10
CA ILE A 52 11.80 -14.08 -1.40
C ILE A 52 11.82 -15.62 -1.42
N ASN A 53 11.97 -16.27 -0.26
CA ASN A 53 11.87 -17.73 -0.16
C ASN A 53 10.42 -18.22 -0.31
N ASN A 54 9.45 -17.38 0.05
CA ASN A 54 8.04 -17.74 0.03
C ASN A 54 7.29 -17.28 -1.23
N TYR A 55 7.74 -16.23 -1.91
CA TYR A 55 7.03 -15.61 -3.02
C TYR A 55 7.94 -15.35 -4.23
N SER A 56 7.46 -15.74 -5.42
CA SER A 56 8.17 -15.53 -6.68
C SER A 56 8.22 -14.05 -7.09
N PHE A 57 7.20 -13.28 -6.72
CA PHE A 57 7.10 -11.86 -7.02
C PHE A 57 6.54 -11.08 -5.83
N ILE A 58 7.11 -9.90 -5.59
CA ILE A 58 6.73 -9.00 -4.49
C ILE A 58 6.42 -7.65 -5.11
N LEU A 59 5.16 -7.25 -5.01
CA LEU A 59 4.64 -6.00 -5.53
C LEU A 59 4.44 -5.01 -4.38
N HIS A 60 5.12 -3.87 -4.46
CA HIS A 60 4.87 -2.75 -3.57
C HIS A 60 3.75 -1.89 -4.16
N GLN A 61 2.63 -1.79 -3.46
CA GLN A 61 1.48 -0.98 -3.87
C GLN A 61 1.46 0.35 -3.13
N VAL A 62 1.45 1.43 -3.90
CA VAL A 62 1.25 2.80 -3.43
C VAL A 62 -0.08 3.35 -3.95
N ARG A 63 -0.52 4.43 -3.29
CA ARG A 63 -1.73 5.19 -3.62
C ARG A 63 -1.45 6.66 -3.30
N ASP A 64 -2.24 7.58 -3.87
CA ASP A 64 -2.16 9.01 -3.57
C ASP A 64 -1.92 9.26 -2.05
N PRO A 65 -0.78 9.85 -1.66
CA PRO A 65 -0.38 10.02 -0.26
C PRO A 65 -1.44 10.69 0.58
N LEU A 66 -2.05 11.78 0.11
CA LEU A 66 -3.02 12.53 0.90
C LEU A 66 -4.27 11.69 1.16
N LYS A 67 -4.72 10.89 0.17
CA LYS A 67 -5.83 9.93 0.37
C LYS A 67 -5.48 8.83 1.36
N VAL A 68 -4.25 8.31 1.34
CA VAL A 68 -3.80 7.28 2.29
C VAL A 68 -3.70 7.87 3.70
N ILE A 69 -2.97 8.97 3.86
CA ILE A 69 -2.76 9.67 5.14
C ILE A 69 -4.08 10.07 5.77
N ALA A 70 -5.02 10.59 4.98
CA ALA A 70 -6.37 10.89 5.48
C ALA A 70 -7.08 9.61 5.95
N SER A 71 -7.00 8.53 5.17
CA SER A 71 -7.68 7.29 5.52
C SER A 71 -7.09 6.53 6.71
N THR A 72 -5.79 6.67 6.97
CA THR A 72 -5.11 6.02 8.10
C THR A 72 -5.50 6.60 9.46
N GLN A 73 -6.15 7.76 9.50
CA GLN A 73 -6.76 8.29 10.73
C GLN A 73 -7.77 7.31 11.36
N THR A 74 -8.33 6.40 10.55
CA THR A 74 -9.32 5.40 10.97
C THR A 74 -8.72 4.07 11.44
N LEU A 75 -7.39 3.96 11.54
CA LEU A 75 -6.75 2.76 12.11
C LEU A 75 -7.06 2.63 13.60
N SER A 76 -7.23 1.39 14.07
CA SER A 76 -7.49 1.12 15.48
C SER A 76 -6.25 1.35 16.35
N GLU A 77 -6.43 1.43 17.66
CA GLU A 77 -5.32 1.55 18.59
C GLU A 77 -4.36 0.35 18.52
N GLU A 78 -4.86 -0.85 18.30
CA GLU A 78 -4.04 -2.07 18.16
C GLU A 78 -3.16 -1.99 16.92
N SER A 79 -3.71 -1.50 15.80
CA SER A 79 -2.93 -1.25 14.60
C SER A 79 -1.85 -0.19 14.84
N TRP A 80 -2.17 0.90 15.57
CA TRP A 80 -1.17 1.90 15.91
C TRP A 80 -0.06 1.37 16.82
N LYS A 81 -0.41 0.56 17.83
CA LYS A 81 0.56 -0.12 18.70
C LYS A 81 1.49 -1.03 17.89
N TYR A 82 0.92 -1.85 17.01
CA TYR A 82 1.71 -2.71 16.13
C TYR A 82 2.65 -1.90 15.23
N ILE A 83 2.15 -0.81 14.63
CA ILE A 83 2.96 0.05 13.75
C ILE A 83 4.12 0.70 14.52
N SER A 84 3.88 1.15 15.76
CA SER A 84 4.91 1.81 16.58
C SER A 84 6.09 0.93 16.94
N ASP A 85 5.94 -0.39 16.87
CA ASP A 85 7.03 -1.33 17.14
C ASP A 85 8.09 -1.35 16.02
N TYR A 86 7.77 -0.85 14.81
CA TYR A 86 8.63 -1.00 13.63
C TYR A 86 9.07 0.31 12.98
N ILE A 87 8.44 1.44 13.30
CA ILE A 87 8.75 2.75 12.72
C ILE A 87 8.72 3.84 13.81
N PRO A 88 9.44 4.97 13.63
CA PRO A 88 9.57 5.99 14.67
C PRO A 88 8.31 6.88 14.76
N ILE A 89 7.25 6.35 15.37
CA ILE A 89 6.00 7.06 15.71
C ILE A 89 5.75 7.04 17.22
N GLU A 90 5.04 8.04 17.71
CA GLU A 90 4.64 8.14 19.12
C GLU A 90 3.10 8.11 19.21
N LEU A 91 2.54 7.26 20.06
CA LEU A 91 1.08 7.13 20.16
C LEU A 91 0.37 8.40 20.69
N GLY A 92 1.11 9.32 21.32
CA GLY A 92 0.60 10.62 21.76
C GLY A 92 0.75 11.76 20.75
N GLU A 93 1.39 11.54 19.60
CA GLU A 93 1.61 12.59 18.61
C GLU A 93 0.32 12.97 17.85
N ASP A 94 0.36 14.12 17.18
CA ASP A 94 -0.74 14.57 16.33
C ASP A 94 -1.10 13.51 15.28
N ILE A 95 -2.40 13.21 15.13
CA ILE A 95 -2.85 12.14 14.26
C ILE A 95 -2.42 12.31 12.79
N ILE A 96 -2.36 13.56 12.28
CA ILE A 96 -1.93 13.81 10.89
C ILE A 96 -0.44 13.51 10.76
N LEU A 97 0.37 13.95 11.73
CA LEU A 97 1.80 13.66 11.75
C LEU A 97 2.08 12.16 11.84
N ARG A 98 1.36 11.46 12.73
CA ARG A 98 1.44 10.00 12.87
C ARG A 98 1.11 9.27 11.57
N CYS A 99 0.03 9.70 10.90
CA CYS A 99 -0.37 9.15 9.60
C CYS A 99 0.66 9.42 8.50
N ALA A 100 1.26 10.62 8.47
CA ALA A 100 2.30 10.97 7.51
C ALA A 100 3.57 10.14 7.72
N LYS A 101 4.02 9.97 8.97
CA LYS A 101 5.15 9.10 9.32
C LYS A 101 4.88 7.65 8.94
N TYR A 102 3.68 7.14 9.23
CA TYR A 102 3.29 5.79 8.82
C TYR A 102 3.38 5.62 7.31
N TRP A 103 2.77 6.52 6.53
CA TRP A 103 2.85 6.48 5.08
C TRP A 103 4.30 6.52 4.58
N TYR A 104 5.14 7.39 5.13
CA TYR A 104 6.52 7.54 4.69
C TYR A 104 7.38 6.31 5.01
N TYR A 105 7.50 5.95 6.29
CA TYR A 105 8.42 4.90 6.71
C TYR A 105 7.97 3.51 6.21
N TRP A 106 6.67 3.23 6.21
CA TRP A 106 6.18 1.92 5.78
C TRP A 106 6.40 1.69 4.29
N ASN A 107 6.21 2.73 3.46
CA ASN A 107 6.50 2.61 2.02
C ASN A 107 8.00 2.50 1.74
N LEU A 108 8.88 3.12 2.54
CA LEU A 108 10.34 2.89 2.41
C LEU A 108 10.73 1.44 2.73
N ILE A 109 10.08 0.83 3.72
CA ILE A 109 10.32 -0.58 4.06
C ILE A 109 9.84 -1.47 2.92
N ALA A 110 8.64 -1.23 2.39
CA ALA A 110 8.06 -2.00 1.30
C ALA A 110 8.87 -1.89 0.00
N GLU A 111 9.27 -0.67 -0.38
CA GLU A 111 10.06 -0.40 -1.59
C GLU A 111 11.39 -1.16 -1.60
N LYS A 112 12.09 -1.26 -0.45
CA LYS A 112 13.35 -2.02 -0.34
C LYS A 112 13.19 -3.53 -0.57
N LYS A 113 11.99 -4.06 -0.37
CA LYS A 113 11.68 -5.49 -0.42
C LYS A 113 11.07 -5.91 -1.76
N ALA A 114 10.38 -5.00 -2.43
CA ALA A 114 9.64 -5.29 -3.63
C ALA A 114 10.52 -5.39 -4.89
N HIS A 115 10.02 -6.17 -5.85
CA HIS A 115 10.55 -6.27 -7.21
C HIS A 115 10.05 -5.11 -8.08
N MET A 116 8.84 -4.62 -7.81
CA MET A 116 8.18 -3.55 -8.55
C MET A 116 7.34 -2.69 -7.61
N THR A 117 7.30 -1.37 -7.87
CA THR A 117 6.35 -0.46 -7.24
C THR A 117 5.24 -0.10 -8.22
N LEU A 118 3.99 -0.15 -7.76
CA LEU A 118 2.78 0.09 -8.53
C LEU A 118 1.91 1.14 -7.84
N LYS A 119 1.49 2.17 -8.59
CA LYS A 119 0.37 3.03 -8.21
C LYS A 119 -0.94 2.28 -8.44
N VAL A 120 -1.76 2.13 -7.40
CA VAL A 120 -3.07 1.45 -7.52
C VAL A 120 -3.97 2.14 -8.55
N GLU A 121 -3.81 3.45 -8.74
CA GLU A 121 -4.51 4.22 -9.76
C GLU A 121 -4.16 3.80 -11.20
N GLU A 122 -3.01 3.15 -11.40
CA GLU A 122 -2.51 2.71 -12.71
C GLU A 122 -2.57 1.18 -12.87
N ILE A 123 -3.21 0.45 -11.94
CA ILE A 123 -3.14 -1.02 -11.92
C ILE A 123 -3.58 -1.65 -13.24
N PHE A 124 -4.68 -1.19 -13.84
CA PHE A 124 -5.20 -1.76 -15.09
C PHE A 124 -4.24 -1.57 -16.27
N LYS A 125 -3.52 -0.43 -16.30
CA LYS A 125 -2.49 -0.17 -17.31
C LYS A 125 -1.29 -1.10 -17.13
N MET A 126 -0.95 -1.42 -15.88
CA MET A 126 0.20 -2.24 -15.50
C MET A 126 -0.11 -3.74 -15.50
N LEU A 127 -1.38 -4.16 -15.53
CA LEU A 127 -1.77 -5.57 -15.47
C LEU A 127 -1.07 -6.47 -16.50
N PRO A 128 -0.92 -6.10 -17.79
CA PRO A 128 -0.23 -6.95 -18.75
C PRO A 128 1.22 -7.25 -18.35
N GLU A 129 1.94 -6.26 -17.82
CA GLU A 129 3.31 -6.42 -17.35
C GLU A 129 3.36 -7.26 -16.06
N ILE A 130 2.43 -7.05 -15.14
CA ILE A 130 2.33 -7.85 -13.91
C ILE A 130 2.03 -9.31 -14.25
N CYS A 131 1.07 -9.59 -15.14
CA CYS A 131 0.76 -10.95 -15.57
C CYS A 131 1.96 -11.63 -16.22
N LYS A 132 2.72 -10.90 -17.05
CA LYS A 132 3.96 -11.40 -17.64
C LYS A 132 4.99 -11.78 -16.56
N ASN A 133 5.19 -10.95 -15.55
CA ASN A 133 6.11 -11.24 -14.44
C ASN A 133 5.65 -12.41 -13.55
N LEU A 134 4.35 -12.69 -13.52
CA LEU A 134 3.75 -13.79 -12.77
C LEU A 134 3.62 -15.09 -13.59
N ASP A 135 4.02 -15.07 -14.86
CA ASP A 135 3.83 -16.17 -15.81
C ASP A 135 2.37 -16.66 -15.86
N ILE A 136 1.44 -15.70 -16.02
CA ILE A 136 0.02 -15.97 -16.17
C ILE A 136 -0.56 -15.28 -17.39
N GLU A 137 -1.63 -15.86 -17.93
CA GLU A 137 -2.39 -15.28 -19.02
C GLU A 137 -3.10 -13.99 -18.54
N PHE A 138 -2.88 -12.89 -19.27
CA PHE A 138 -3.63 -11.66 -19.05
C PHE A 138 -5.06 -11.80 -19.62
N LYS A 139 -6.05 -11.58 -18.76
CA LYS A 139 -7.45 -11.46 -19.16
C LYS A 139 -7.86 -9.99 -19.05
N ASN A 140 -8.58 -9.47 -20.04
CA ASN A 140 -9.09 -8.10 -19.95
C ASN A 140 -10.17 -8.03 -18.85
N LEU A 141 -9.91 -7.22 -17.82
CA LEU A 141 -10.77 -7.03 -16.65
C LEU A 141 -11.44 -5.65 -16.62
N GLU A 142 -11.70 -5.04 -17.79
CA GLU A 142 -12.40 -3.75 -17.89
C GLU A 142 -13.71 -3.67 -17.08
N PHE A 143 -14.43 -4.78 -16.91
CA PHE A 143 -15.65 -4.81 -16.10
C PHE A 143 -15.41 -4.50 -14.61
N LEU A 144 -14.22 -4.78 -14.07
CA LEU A 144 -13.83 -4.48 -12.70
C LEU A 144 -13.38 -3.02 -12.50
N GLN A 145 -13.15 -2.24 -13.56
CA GLN A 145 -12.84 -0.81 -13.44
C GLN A 145 -13.98 -0.01 -12.80
N LYS A 146 -15.20 -0.55 -12.82
CA LYS A 146 -16.38 0.07 -12.22
C LYS A 146 -16.42 -0.04 -10.69
N GLU A 147 -15.61 -0.90 -10.08
CA GLU A 147 -15.55 -1.02 -8.63
C GLU A 147 -14.72 0.12 -8.01
N SER A 148 -15.30 0.77 -6.99
CA SER A 148 -14.67 1.91 -6.33
C SER A 148 -13.50 1.50 -5.44
N ILE A 149 -12.31 2.06 -5.70
CA ILE A 149 -11.13 2.00 -4.82
C ILE A 149 -11.42 2.66 -3.44
N ASN A 150 -12.49 3.47 -3.34
CA ASN A 150 -12.85 4.24 -2.15
C ASN A 150 -14.21 3.82 -1.57
N THR A 151 -14.18 2.88 -0.62
CA THR A 151 -15.37 2.44 0.12
C THR A 151 -15.57 3.16 1.45
N ARG A 152 -14.66 4.06 1.86
CA ARG A 152 -14.66 4.70 3.20
C ARG A 152 -14.86 6.23 3.19
N ASN A 153 -15.48 6.79 2.16
CA ASN A 153 -15.77 8.22 2.11
C ASN A 153 -16.57 8.66 3.37
N GLY A 154 -16.21 9.80 3.95
CA GLY A 154 -16.89 10.40 5.11
C GLY A 154 -16.45 9.91 6.49
N ARG A 155 -15.47 9.00 6.60
CA ARG A 155 -15.00 8.48 7.91
C ARG A 155 -13.75 9.16 8.48
N PHE A 156 -13.20 10.15 7.78
CA PHE A 156 -11.96 10.82 8.15
C PHE A 156 -11.95 12.25 7.62
N GLN A 157 -11.12 13.09 8.21
CA GLN A 157 -10.90 14.46 7.73
C GLN A 157 -9.95 14.44 6.54
N PRO A 158 -10.25 15.13 5.42
CA PRO A 158 -9.30 15.34 4.35
C PRO A 158 -8.00 15.95 4.89
N VAL A 159 -6.87 15.54 4.32
CA VAL A 159 -5.54 16.05 4.68
C VAL A 159 -4.93 16.73 3.47
N THR A 160 -4.31 17.89 3.70
CA THR A 160 -3.54 18.63 2.71
C THR A 160 -2.05 18.62 3.05
N TRP A 161 -1.21 18.95 2.07
CA TRP A 161 0.22 19.15 2.30
C TRP A 161 0.49 20.27 3.32
N GLU A 162 -0.33 21.32 3.33
CA GLU A 162 -0.19 22.42 4.29
C GLU A 162 -0.50 21.96 5.72
N ASP A 163 -1.44 21.03 5.92
CA ASP A 163 -1.70 20.45 7.24
C ASP A 163 -0.47 19.71 7.77
N ILE A 164 0.17 18.88 6.93
CA ILE A 164 1.40 18.15 7.31
C ILE A 164 2.51 19.17 7.62
N LYS A 165 2.68 20.19 6.76
CA LYS A 165 3.73 21.21 6.91
C LYS A 165 3.60 22.03 8.20
N LYS A 166 2.37 22.38 8.59
CA LYS A 166 2.08 23.07 9.86
C LYS A 166 2.45 22.24 11.08
N LYS A 167 2.31 20.92 11.00
CA LYS A 167 2.66 20.00 12.08
C LYS A 167 4.15 19.72 12.12
N ASP A 168 4.75 19.43 10.97
CA ASP A 168 6.18 19.14 10.82
C ASP A 168 6.62 19.40 9.38
N LYS A 169 7.41 20.46 9.18
CA LYS A 169 7.97 20.82 7.87
C LYS A 169 8.92 19.74 7.33
N GLY A 170 9.71 19.11 8.19
CA GLY A 170 10.62 18.05 7.79
C GLY A 170 9.86 16.84 7.26
N MET A 171 8.81 16.42 7.96
CA MET A 171 7.96 15.33 7.52
C MET A 171 7.21 15.66 6.22
N HIS A 172 6.73 16.91 6.08
CA HIS A 172 6.17 17.38 4.80
C HIS A 172 7.15 17.20 3.65
N ASP A 173 8.38 17.68 3.79
CA ASP A 173 9.38 17.66 2.72
C ASP A 173 9.77 16.21 2.35
N LEU A 174 9.91 15.34 3.35
CA LEU A 174 10.15 13.91 3.16
C LEU A 174 9.00 13.21 2.43
N CYS A 175 7.75 13.45 2.85
CA CYS A 175 6.58 12.84 2.22
C CYS A 175 6.39 13.31 0.78
N LEU A 176 6.51 14.62 0.54
CA LEU A 176 6.35 15.20 -0.79
C LEU A 176 7.44 14.71 -1.75
N LYS A 177 8.70 14.61 -1.27
CA LYS A 177 9.80 14.03 -2.05
C LYS A 177 9.54 12.57 -2.42
N LEU A 178 9.06 11.76 -1.48
CA LEU A 178 8.73 10.36 -1.73
C LEU A 178 7.57 10.22 -2.72
N ALA A 179 6.54 11.06 -2.58
CA ALA A 179 5.39 11.06 -3.48
C ALA A 179 5.80 11.38 -4.93
N LYS A 180 6.67 12.38 -5.11
CA LYS A 180 7.25 12.72 -6.41
C LYS A 180 8.06 11.55 -6.99
N ARG A 181 8.82 10.82 -6.16
CA ARG A 181 9.55 9.61 -6.60
C ARG A 181 8.61 8.52 -7.12
N TYR A 182 7.43 8.37 -6.52
CA TYR A 182 6.39 7.45 -7.01
C TYR A 182 5.59 8.00 -8.21
N GLY A 183 5.91 9.19 -8.72
CA GLY A 183 5.24 9.77 -9.88
C GLY A 183 3.90 10.44 -9.57
N TYR A 184 3.72 10.94 -8.35
CA TYR A 184 2.65 11.88 -8.01
C TYR A 184 3.11 13.33 -8.20
N HIS A 185 2.22 14.18 -8.70
CA HIS A 185 2.50 15.60 -8.98
C HIS A 185 1.55 16.48 -8.15
N TYR A 186 2.13 17.45 -7.43
CA TYR A 186 1.46 18.40 -6.54
C TYR A 186 2.07 19.78 -6.69
#